data_AF-A0AAE6FV53-F1
#
_entry.id   AF-A0AAE6FV53-F1
#
_cell.length_a   1.000
_cell.length_b   1.000
_cell.length_c   1.000
_cell.angle_alpha   90.00
_cell.angle_beta   90.00
_cell.angle_gamma   90.00
#
_symmetry.space_group_name_H-M   'P 1'
#
loop_
_entity.id
_entity.type
_entity.pdbx_description
1 polymer ?
#
loop_
_entity_poly.entity_id
_entity_poly.type
_entity_poly.pdbx_seq_one_letter_code
_entity_poly.pdbx_strand_id
1 'polypeptide(L)'
;MRPDGRFQVLKVLAVATALALPSVAAAGAVLEPKLSPSDNYGENFTFIGDLDGGTFIFVQLTVTNIGPGSRTGLCRTTVLTPGQKAWSAQAKVKTRDWRYDAESSTLKMGPCSARSADGATRVEVPLDGGRVLLEYAAPMTPQGQEGTEVEVGKDRYHHEVTLAFSALKATVKRPKGEDVVYTGGGYADHTRSTIAPAKLAKRWVRFRALRGGEKLVLLAREGQDGEYGPVYAWEEGATARSLEHFTLAREGVRERSSWTVELFADGSSAMVLRSTSLLQRSAPVEDLGAVLGGLVRSVVGSPVTYLHRAVLEREGKAPVTGLMEVTLEGDL
;
A
#
# COMPACT_ATOMS: atom_id res chain seq x y z
N MET A 1 -83.10 15.09 32.19
CA MET A 1 -83.32 13.75 31.62
C MET A 1 -82.23 13.49 30.58
N ARG A 2 -81.43 12.44 30.83
CA ARG A 2 -80.47 11.73 29.96
C ARG A 2 -79.32 12.50 29.27
N PRO A 3 -78.06 12.04 29.47
CA PRO A 3 -76.86 12.57 28.82
C PRO A 3 -76.42 11.69 27.63
N ASP A 4 -75.81 12.32 26.61
CA ASP A 4 -74.93 11.70 25.62
C ASP A 4 -73.82 12.77 25.38
N GLY A 5 -72.53 12.56 25.66
CA GLY A 5 -71.73 11.38 25.47
C GLY A 5 -70.89 11.58 24.21
N ARG A 6 -69.75 12.28 24.30
CA ARG A 6 -68.68 12.22 23.28
C ARG A 6 -67.33 12.64 23.85
N PHE A 7 -66.52 11.62 24.11
CA PHE A 7 -65.09 11.68 24.36
C PHE A 7 -64.36 12.29 23.14
N GLN A 8 -63.57 13.34 23.36
CA GLN A 8 -62.51 13.73 22.43
C GLN A 8 -61.17 13.24 23.00
N VAL A 9 -60.63 12.23 22.32
CA VAL A 9 -59.33 11.62 22.58
C VAL A 9 -58.23 12.57 22.11
N LEU A 10 -57.36 12.98 23.04
CA LEU A 10 -56.08 13.64 22.74
C LEU A 10 -55.20 12.70 21.91
N LYS A 11 -54.85 13.09 20.69
CA LYS A 11 -53.78 12.45 19.92
C LYS A 11 -52.45 13.07 20.33
N VAL A 12 -51.70 12.38 21.18
CA VAL A 12 -50.27 12.66 21.42
C VAL A 12 -49.48 12.11 20.25
N LEU A 13 -48.89 13.00 19.45
CA LEU A 13 -47.98 12.64 18.36
C LEU A 13 -46.58 12.43 18.98
N ALA A 14 -46.19 11.18 19.20
CA ALA A 14 -44.84 10.82 19.59
C ALA A 14 -43.93 10.89 18.34
N VAL A 15 -43.09 11.92 18.26
CA VAL A 15 -42.01 12.01 17.28
C VAL A 15 -40.88 11.09 17.74
N ALA A 16 -40.77 9.93 17.10
CA ALA A 16 -39.62 9.04 17.29
C ALA A 16 -38.42 9.60 16.50
N THR A 17 -37.51 10.26 17.20
CA THR A 17 -36.17 10.59 16.70
C THR A 17 -35.39 9.30 16.52
N ALA A 18 -35.33 8.80 15.28
CA ALA A 18 -34.42 7.74 14.89
C ALA A 18 -32.98 8.28 14.98
N LEU A 19 -32.30 7.97 16.08
CA LEU A 19 -30.85 8.07 16.19
C LEU A 19 -30.25 7.10 15.15
N ALA A 20 -29.87 7.64 14.00
CA ALA A 20 -29.00 6.94 13.06
C ALA A 20 -27.63 6.80 13.72
N LEU A 21 -27.44 5.70 14.46
CA LEU A 21 -26.10 5.26 14.83
C LEU A 21 -25.35 4.99 13.52
N PRO A 22 -24.13 5.52 13.33
CA PRO A 22 -23.31 5.15 12.19
C PRO A 22 -23.13 3.65 12.25
N SER A 23 -23.67 2.96 11.25
CA SER A 23 -23.44 1.54 11.03
C SER A 23 -21.94 1.33 10.94
N VAL A 24 -21.35 0.76 12.00
CA VAL A 24 -20.00 0.21 11.97
C VAL A 24 -20.05 -0.85 10.89
N ALA A 25 -19.58 -0.52 9.69
CA ALA A 25 -19.37 -1.49 8.65
C ALA A 25 -18.57 -2.63 9.29
N ALA A 26 -19.08 -3.86 9.20
CA ALA A 26 -18.36 -5.02 9.70
C ALA A 26 -16.93 -4.91 9.19
N ALA A 27 -15.95 -4.96 10.10
CA ALA A 27 -14.54 -5.06 9.77
C ALA A 27 -14.33 -6.42 9.07
N GLY A 28 -14.77 -6.51 7.82
CA GLY A 28 -15.01 -7.75 7.12
C GLY A 28 -13.91 -7.98 6.11
N ALA A 29 -13.11 -9.02 6.34
CA ALA A 29 -12.32 -9.68 5.30
C ALA A 29 -11.29 -8.81 4.54
N VAL A 30 -10.75 -7.74 5.13
CA VAL A 30 -9.70 -6.90 4.51
C VAL A 30 -8.43 -7.67 4.13
N LEU A 31 -8.17 -8.82 4.76
CA LEU A 31 -7.05 -9.72 4.47
C LEU A 31 -7.46 -10.97 3.67
N GLU A 32 -8.73 -11.09 3.26
CA GLU A 32 -9.21 -12.23 2.48
C GLU A 32 -8.83 -12.06 1.01
N PRO A 33 -8.06 -13.00 0.42
CA PRO A 33 -7.74 -12.93 -1.00
C PRO A 33 -8.98 -13.10 -1.87
N LYS A 34 -9.23 -12.14 -2.77
CA LYS A 34 -10.34 -12.20 -3.73
C LYS A 34 -9.87 -12.79 -5.06
N LEU A 35 -9.77 -14.12 -5.06
CA LEU A 35 -9.22 -14.92 -6.16
C LEU A 35 -9.88 -14.68 -7.52
N SER A 36 -9.06 -14.70 -8.57
CA SER A 36 -9.50 -14.67 -9.98
C SER A 36 -8.90 -15.85 -10.76
N PRO A 37 -9.61 -16.39 -11.78
CA PRO A 37 -9.05 -17.40 -12.68
C PRO A 37 -8.12 -16.83 -13.75
N SER A 38 -7.96 -15.51 -13.86
CA SER A 38 -7.05 -14.90 -14.86
C SER A 38 -5.60 -15.32 -14.65
N ASP A 39 -4.87 -15.66 -15.70
CA ASP A 39 -3.43 -15.98 -15.63
C ASP A 39 -2.59 -14.78 -15.19
N ASN A 40 -3.09 -13.57 -15.41
CA ASN A 40 -2.45 -12.31 -14.98
C ASN A 40 -2.87 -11.89 -13.57
N TYR A 41 -3.65 -12.71 -12.86
CA TYR A 41 -4.09 -12.38 -11.52
C TYR A 41 -2.91 -12.26 -10.55
N GLY A 42 -2.87 -11.13 -9.85
CA GLY A 42 -1.99 -10.89 -8.72
C GLY A 42 -2.71 -10.04 -7.67
N GLU A 43 -2.57 -10.44 -6.42
CA GLU A 43 -3.13 -9.73 -5.28
C GLU A 43 -2.06 -9.59 -4.20
N ASN A 44 -1.83 -8.38 -3.71
CA ASN A 44 -0.79 -8.06 -2.75
C ASN A 44 -1.36 -7.33 -1.55
N PHE A 45 -0.96 -7.79 -0.36
CA PHE A 45 -1.10 -7.06 0.90
C PHE A 45 0.28 -6.53 1.26
N THR A 46 0.46 -5.22 1.21
CA THR A 46 1.74 -4.55 1.46
C THR A 46 1.71 -3.91 2.83
N PHE A 47 2.79 -4.07 3.58
CA PHE A 47 3.00 -3.49 4.90
C PHE A 47 4.34 -2.79 4.93
N ILE A 48 4.33 -1.51 5.28
CA ILE A 48 5.51 -0.65 5.33
C ILE A 48 5.70 -0.13 6.74
N GLY A 49 6.96 -0.06 7.17
CA GLY A 49 7.41 0.69 8.33
C GLY A 49 8.50 1.68 7.95
N ASP A 50 8.33 2.94 8.36
CA ASP A 50 9.38 3.95 8.37
C ASP A 50 9.70 4.29 9.83
N LEU A 51 10.90 3.95 10.29
CA LEU A 51 11.25 3.92 11.72
C LEU A 51 12.11 5.13 12.11
N ASP A 52 12.06 5.56 13.37
CA ASP A 52 12.67 6.82 13.84
C ASP A 52 14.19 6.91 13.57
N GLY A 53 14.90 5.77 13.60
CA GLY A 53 16.33 5.65 13.25
C GLY A 53 16.64 5.62 11.74
N GLY A 54 15.65 5.84 10.88
CA GLY A 54 15.80 5.79 9.42
C GLY A 54 15.78 4.37 8.82
N THR A 55 15.54 3.35 9.65
CA THR A 55 15.28 1.99 9.16
C THR A 55 13.98 1.99 8.35
N PHE A 56 13.97 1.29 7.22
CA PHE A 56 12.79 1.01 6.42
C PHE A 56 12.53 -0.49 6.43
N ILE A 57 11.26 -0.86 6.58
CA ILE A 57 10.80 -2.25 6.49
C ILE A 57 9.69 -2.33 5.46
N PHE A 58 9.81 -3.29 4.54
CA PHE A 58 8.80 -3.64 3.57
C PHE A 58 8.45 -5.11 3.73
N VAL A 59 7.18 -5.43 3.92
CA VAL A 59 6.65 -6.79 3.94
C VAL A 59 5.54 -6.88 2.91
N GLN A 60 5.48 -8.00 2.19
CA GLN A 60 4.39 -8.27 1.27
C GLN A 60 3.94 -9.72 1.35
N LEU A 61 2.62 -9.92 1.42
CA LEU A 61 1.96 -11.20 1.24
C LEU A 61 1.20 -11.17 -0.09
N THR A 62 1.46 -12.12 -0.97
CA THR A 62 0.94 -12.12 -2.33
C THR A 62 0.27 -13.44 -2.66
N VAL A 63 -0.84 -13.39 -3.39
CA VAL A 63 -1.43 -14.53 -4.11
C VAL A 63 -1.41 -14.21 -5.60
N THR A 64 -0.94 -15.14 -6.44
CA THR A 64 -0.85 -14.90 -7.89
C THR A 64 -1.02 -16.15 -8.73
N ASN A 65 -1.51 -15.97 -9.96
CA ASN A 65 -1.49 -16.98 -11.03
C ASN A 65 -0.35 -16.75 -12.03
N ILE A 66 0.47 -15.71 -11.84
CA ILE A 66 1.57 -15.40 -12.75
C ILE A 66 2.69 -16.44 -12.58
N GLY A 67 3.02 -17.11 -13.68
CA GLY A 67 4.03 -18.16 -13.74
C GLY A 67 3.43 -19.57 -13.61
N PRO A 68 4.26 -20.60 -13.36
CA PRO A 68 3.78 -21.98 -13.34
C PRO A 68 2.83 -22.26 -12.16
N GLY A 69 1.62 -22.73 -12.48
CA GLY A 69 0.56 -23.07 -11.53
C GLY A 69 -0.40 -21.91 -11.27
N SER A 70 -1.36 -22.13 -10.38
CA SER A 70 -2.34 -21.11 -9.99
C SER A 70 -2.34 -20.95 -8.48
N ARG A 71 -2.76 -19.77 -8.01
CA ARG A 71 -2.92 -19.46 -6.58
C ARG A 71 -1.64 -19.74 -5.79
N THR A 72 -0.51 -19.39 -6.40
CA THR A 72 0.80 -19.40 -5.74
C THR A 72 0.81 -18.34 -4.67
N GLY A 73 1.26 -18.72 -3.48
CA GLY A 73 1.51 -17.79 -2.39
C GLY A 73 2.96 -17.32 -2.38
N LEU A 74 3.19 -16.07 -2.00
CA LEU A 74 4.52 -15.51 -1.74
C LEU A 74 4.47 -14.67 -0.47
N CYS A 75 5.47 -14.83 0.38
CA CYS A 75 5.75 -13.91 1.48
C CYS A 75 7.17 -13.39 1.30
N ARG A 76 7.37 -12.06 1.38
CA ARG A 76 8.69 -11.45 1.32
C ARG A 76 8.83 -10.32 2.31
N THR A 77 10.08 -10.08 2.72
CA THR A 77 10.46 -8.94 3.55
C THR A 77 11.76 -8.33 3.06
N THR A 78 11.90 -7.02 3.23
CA THR A 78 13.15 -6.27 3.09
C THR A 78 13.32 -5.33 4.27
N VAL A 79 14.50 -5.32 4.87
CA VAL A 79 14.91 -4.41 5.93
C VAL A 79 16.14 -3.64 5.48
N LEU A 80 16.00 -2.32 5.41
CA LEU A 80 17.07 -1.38 5.09
C LEU A 80 17.39 -0.58 6.34
N THR A 81 18.57 -0.77 6.92
CA THR A 81 19.01 -0.05 8.11
C THR A 81 20.20 0.83 7.71
N PRO A 82 20.22 2.14 8.03
CA PRO A 82 21.34 3.01 7.71
C PRO A 82 22.68 2.42 8.16
N GLY A 83 23.67 2.44 7.27
CA GLY A 83 25.01 1.89 7.55
C GLY A 83 25.11 0.37 7.58
N GLN A 84 24.02 -0.37 7.34
CA GLN A 84 24.02 -1.83 7.30
C GLN A 84 23.64 -2.36 5.92
N LYS A 85 24.10 -3.57 5.60
CA LYS A 85 23.67 -4.29 4.39
C LYS A 85 22.16 -4.54 4.45
N ALA A 86 21.48 -4.35 3.31
CA ALA A 86 20.09 -4.74 3.16
C ALA A 86 19.90 -6.23 3.50
N TRP A 87 18.84 -6.55 4.23
CA TRP A 87 18.39 -7.92 4.44
C TRP A 87 17.06 -8.12 3.75
N SER A 88 17.04 -8.99 2.75
CA SER A 88 15.82 -9.40 2.05
C SER A 88 15.68 -10.92 2.15
N ALA A 89 14.47 -11.39 2.36
CA ALA A 89 14.14 -12.80 2.45
C ALA A 89 12.77 -13.04 1.82
N GLN A 90 12.57 -14.23 1.23
CA GLN A 90 11.30 -14.60 0.61
C GLN A 90 11.01 -16.09 0.72
N ALA A 91 9.73 -16.45 0.79
CA ALA A 91 9.25 -17.81 0.69
C ALA A 91 8.09 -17.89 -0.32
N LYS A 92 8.21 -18.80 -1.29
CA LYS A 92 7.14 -19.18 -2.21
C LYS A 92 6.45 -20.43 -1.66
N VAL A 93 5.11 -20.42 -1.63
CA VAL A 93 4.30 -21.49 -1.06
C VAL A 93 3.20 -21.92 -2.03
N LYS A 94 2.75 -23.17 -1.92
CA LYS A 94 1.67 -23.70 -2.78
C LYS A 94 0.31 -23.31 -2.20
N THR A 95 -0.75 -23.49 -2.99
CA THR A 95 -2.13 -23.16 -2.58
C THR A 95 -2.55 -23.78 -1.25
N ARG A 96 -2.09 -25.01 -0.96
CA ARG A 96 -2.42 -25.71 0.30
C ARG A 96 -1.71 -25.14 1.54
N ASP A 97 -0.69 -24.34 1.33
CA ASP A 97 0.21 -23.84 2.38
C ASP A 97 -0.11 -22.38 2.77
N TRP A 98 -1.17 -21.79 2.18
CA TRP A 98 -1.71 -20.50 2.57
C TRP A 98 -3.23 -20.59 2.75
N ARG A 99 -3.79 -19.75 3.63
CA ARG A 99 -5.24 -19.68 3.88
C ARG A 99 -5.61 -18.37 4.56
N TYR A 100 -6.85 -17.93 4.37
CA TYR A 100 -7.48 -16.92 5.21
C TYR A 100 -8.40 -17.61 6.23
N ASP A 101 -8.32 -17.17 7.48
CA ASP A 101 -9.14 -17.62 8.59
C ASP A 101 -10.01 -16.43 9.03
N ALA A 102 -11.31 -16.53 8.73
CA ALA A 102 -12.26 -15.44 8.97
C ALA A 102 -12.54 -15.21 10.46
N GLU A 103 -12.58 -16.28 11.27
CA GLU A 103 -12.83 -16.19 12.72
C GLU A 103 -11.73 -15.37 13.41
N SER A 104 -10.49 -15.57 12.97
CA SER A 104 -9.33 -14.87 13.50
C SER A 104 -8.89 -13.67 12.65
N SER A 105 -9.59 -13.35 11.55
CA SER A 105 -9.21 -12.34 10.57
C SER A 105 -7.72 -12.38 10.21
N THR A 106 -7.22 -13.58 9.92
CA THR A 106 -5.79 -13.85 9.74
C THR A 106 -5.51 -14.49 8.38
N LEU A 107 -4.64 -13.86 7.60
CA LEU A 107 -4.04 -14.44 6.41
C LEU A 107 -2.73 -15.15 6.79
N LYS A 108 -2.64 -16.45 6.50
CA LYS A 108 -1.42 -17.25 6.67
C LYS A 108 -0.82 -17.57 5.31
N MET A 109 0.49 -17.42 5.19
CA MET A 109 1.27 -17.64 3.96
C MET A 109 2.54 -18.43 4.31
N GLY A 110 2.43 -19.76 4.40
CA GLY A 110 3.45 -20.62 4.97
C GLY A 110 3.85 -20.18 6.38
N PRO A 111 5.13 -19.80 6.60
CA PRO A 111 5.60 -19.34 7.92
C PRO A 111 5.13 -17.93 8.28
N CYS A 112 4.64 -17.15 7.30
CA CYS A 112 4.24 -15.77 7.51
C CYS A 112 2.76 -15.65 7.87
N SER A 113 2.41 -14.57 8.57
CA SER A 113 1.00 -14.24 8.83
C SER A 113 0.77 -12.74 8.93
N ALA A 114 -0.45 -12.32 8.59
CA ALA A 114 -0.99 -11.01 8.90
C ALA A 114 -2.36 -11.19 9.57
N ARG A 115 -2.60 -10.47 10.67
CA ARG A 115 -3.88 -10.43 11.39
C ARG A 115 -4.29 -8.98 11.58
N SER A 116 -5.55 -8.68 11.31
CA SER A 116 -6.15 -7.37 11.62
C SER A 116 -7.42 -7.60 12.43
N ALA A 117 -7.32 -7.41 13.75
CA ALA A 117 -8.40 -7.64 14.71
C ALA A 117 -8.12 -6.87 16.00
N ASP A 118 -9.11 -6.76 16.88
CA ASP A 118 -8.92 -6.23 18.25
C ASP A 118 -8.30 -4.82 18.28
N GLY A 119 -8.61 -3.99 17.29
CA GLY A 119 -8.10 -2.61 17.19
C GLY A 119 -6.63 -2.49 16.73
N ALA A 120 -6.01 -3.57 16.27
CA ALA A 120 -4.61 -3.57 15.85
C ALA A 120 -4.37 -4.44 14.60
N THR A 121 -3.22 -4.24 13.96
CA THR A 121 -2.74 -5.09 12.87
C THR A 121 -1.36 -5.65 13.23
N ARG A 122 -1.19 -6.97 13.12
CA ARG A 122 0.05 -7.67 13.42
C ARG A 122 0.50 -8.47 12.20
N VAL A 123 1.76 -8.28 11.79
CA VAL A 123 2.37 -8.99 10.67
C VAL A 123 3.65 -9.66 11.14
N GLU A 124 3.79 -10.96 10.89
CA GLU A 124 4.94 -11.75 11.32
C GLU A 124 5.54 -12.51 10.12
N VAL A 125 6.85 -12.32 9.92
CA VAL A 125 7.61 -12.86 8.79
C VAL A 125 8.91 -13.49 9.30
N PRO A 126 8.89 -14.77 9.69
CA PRO A 126 10.08 -15.52 10.08
C PRO A 126 10.68 -16.25 8.87
N LEU A 127 11.70 -15.65 8.25
CA LEU A 127 12.34 -16.16 7.03
C LEU A 127 13.87 -16.17 7.16
N ASP A 128 14.52 -17.16 6.55
CA ASP A 128 15.98 -17.31 6.45
C ASP A 128 16.74 -17.18 7.80
N GLY A 129 16.13 -17.68 8.88
CA GLY A 129 16.68 -17.60 10.24
C GLY A 129 16.60 -16.21 10.88
N GLY A 130 16.00 -15.23 10.18
CA GLY A 130 15.60 -13.94 10.72
C GLY A 130 14.08 -13.87 10.99
N ARG A 131 13.63 -12.74 11.51
CA ARG A 131 12.24 -12.45 11.82
C ARG A 131 11.95 -10.95 11.71
N VAL A 132 10.82 -10.61 11.11
CA VAL A 132 10.20 -9.28 11.21
C VAL A 132 8.83 -9.45 11.87
N LEU A 133 8.58 -8.67 12.91
CA LEU A 133 7.27 -8.52 13.53
C LEU A 133 6.88 -7.05 13.48
N LEU A 134 5.77 -6.74 12.83
CA LEU A 134 5.19 -5.39 12.74
C LEU A 134 3.89 -5.37 13.55
N GLU A 135 3.76 -4.39 14.44
CA GLU A 135 2.60 -4.17 15.30
C GLU A 135 2.09 -2.74 15.09
N TYR A 136 1.05 -2.61 14.27
CA TYR A 136 0.37 -1.36 13.97
C TYR A 136 -0.72 -1.12 15.03
N ALA A 137 -0.73 0.08 15.62
CA ALA A 137 -1.71 0.51 16.62
C ALA A 137 -3.09 0.89 16.02
N ALA A 138 -3.49 0.25 14.92
CA ALA A 138 -4.78 0.42 14.27
C ALA A 138 -5.16 -0.85 13.48
N PRO A 139 -6.47 -1.17 13.36
CA PRO A 139 -6.92 -2.22 12.47
C PRO A 139 -6.93 -1.74 11.02
N MET A 140 -6.69 -2.64 10.07
CA MET A 140 -6.84 -2.35 8.64
C MET A 140 -8.29 -2.03 8.31
N THR A 141 -8.50 -0.90 7.63
CA THR A 141 -9.81 -0.48 7.12
C THR A 141 -9.65 -0.05 5.67
N PRO A 142 -10.30 -0.72 4.69
CA PRO A 142 -10.21 -0.34 3.30
C PRO A 142 -10.66 1.10 3.05
N GLN A 143 -9.83 1.87 2.37
CA GLN A 143 -10.11 3.25 1.96
C GLN A 143 -9.79 3.39 0.47
N GLY A 144 -10.85 3.33 -0.34
CA GLY A 144 -10.80 3.68 -1.74
C GLY A 144 -10.74 5.20 -1.91
N GLN A 145 -10.02 5.64 -2.95
CA GLN A 145 -10.01 7.03 -3.39
C GLN A 145 -10.51 7.08 -4.84
N GLU A 146 -10.85 8.26 -5.35
CA GLU A 146 -11.22 8.38 -6.75
C GLU A 146 -10.09 7.88 -7.67
N GLY A 147 -10.45 7.12 -8.70
CA GLY A 147 -9.50 6.55 -9.65
C GLY A 147 -8.66 5.38 -9.11
N THR A 148 -8.96 4.84 -7.93
CA THR A 148 -8.25 3.64 -7.44
C THR A 148 -8.64 2.34 -8.13
N GLU A 149 -9.71 2.37 -8.93
CA GLU A 149 -10.05 1.33 -9.89
C GLU A 149 -9.66 1.75 -11.30
N VAL A 150 -9.00 0.84 -12.01
CA VAL A 150 -8.62 1.02 -13.42
C VAL A 150 -9.17 -0.16 -14.22
N GLU A 151 -9.82 0.15 -15.33
CA GLU A 151 -10.43 -0.83 -16.22
C GLU A 151 -9.72 -0.82 -17.58
N VAL A 152 -9.24 -1.99 -18.04
CA VAL A 152 -8.67 -2.15 -19.39
C VAL A 152 -9.35 -3.34 -20.06
N GLY A 153 -10.34 -3.05 -20.90
CA GLY A 153 -11.21 -4.08 -21.48
C GLY A 153 -11.96 -4.84 -20.37
N LYS A 154 -11.72 -6.15 -20.25
CA LYS A 154 -12.29 -6.99 -19.17
C LYS A 154 -11.44 -7.05 -17.90
N ASP A 155 -10.21 -6.53 -17.98
CA ASP A 155 -9.26 -6.60 -16.87
C ASP A 155 -9.42 -5.41 -15.94
N ARG A 156 -9.08 -5.63 -14.67
CA ARG A 156 -9.28 -4.66 -13.60
C ARG A 156 -8.04 -4.56 -12.73
N TYR A 157 -7.72 -3.36 -12.30
CA TYR A 157 -6.81 -3.08 -11.21
C TYR A 157 -7.57 -2.34 -10.13
N HIS A 158 -7.29 -2.68 -8.89
CA HIS A 158 -7.89 -2.10 -7.71
C HIS A 158 -6.81 -1.87 -6.67
N HIS A 159 -6.81 -0.69 -6.07
CA HIS A 159 -5.89 -0.28 -5.01
C HIS A 159 -6.66 0.32 -3.84
N GLU A 160 -6.38 -0.11 -2.62
CA GLU A 160 -6.93 0.52 -1.43
C GLU A 160 -5.81 0.75 -0.44
N VAL A 161 -5.78 1.95 0.14
CA VAL A 161 -5.01 2.15 1.37
C VAL A 161 -5.81 1.50 2.49
N THR A 162 -5.17 0.67 3.29
CA THR A 162 -5.83 -0.06 4.39
C THR A 162 -5.36 0.44 5.76
N LEU A 163 -4.16 1.04 5.81
CA LEU A 163 -3.64 1.81 6.93
C LEU A 163 -2.82 2.97 6.34
N ALA A 164 -3.34 4.19 6.35
CA ALA A 164 -2.58 5.34 5.85
C ALA A 164 -1.52 5.80 6.86
N PHE A 165 -1.94 5.90 8.12
CA PHE A 165 -1.14 6.42 9.21
C PHE A 165 -1.41 5.58 10.45
N SER A 166 -0.39 4.89 10.94
CA SER A 166 -0.46 4.17 12.21
C SER A 166 0.87 4.30 12.94
N ALA A 167 0.82 4.48 14.26
CA ALA A 167 2.01 4.20 15.07
C ALA A 167 2.41 2.73 14.88
N LEU A 168 3.70 2.48 14.76
CA LEU A 168 4.26 1.17 14.49
C LEU A 168 5.34 0.85 15.51
N LYS A 169 5.22 -0.32 16.12
CA LYS A 169 6.33 -1.00 16.79
C LYS A 169 6.81 -2.14 15.88
N ALA A 170 8.11 -2.18 15.62
CA ALA A 170 8.71 -3.24 14.82
C ALA A 170 9.77 -3.98 15.63
N THR A 171 9.73 -5.30 15.65
CA THR A 171 10.81 -6.15 16.18
C THR A 171 11.49 -6.85 15.02
N VAL A 172 12.79 -6.62 14.85
CA VAL A 172 13.59 -7.20 13.77
C VAL A 172 14.70 -8.05 14.36
N LYS A 173 14.73 -9.31 13.96
CA LYS A 173 15.84 -10.24 14.17
C LYS A 173 16.49 -10.51 12.82
N ARG A 174 17.72 -10.02 12.62
CA ARG A 174 18.51 -10.44 11.45
C ARG A 174 19.01 -11.88 11.65
N PRO A 175 19.36 -12.63 10.59
CA PRO A 175 19.90 -13.98 10.73
C PRO A 175 21.10 -14.01 11.67
N LYS A 176 21.06 -14.88 12.69
CA LYS A 176 22.06 -15.00 13.77
C LYS A 176 22.23 -13.75 14.65
N GLY A 177 21.38 -12.75 14.50
CA GLY A 177 21.35 -11.55 15.35
C GLY A 177 20.38 -11.69 16.52
N GLU A 178 20.35 -10.65 17.34
CA GLU A 178 19.39 -10.47 18.41
C GLU A 178 18.16 -9.69 17.94
N ASP A 179 17.11 -9.70 18.74
CA ASP A 179 15.93 -8.88 18.50
C ASP A 179 16.26 -7.41 18.75
N VAL A 180 15.96 -6.56 17.77
CA VAL A 180 16.04 -5.10 17.90
C VAL A 180 14.64 -4.53 17.74
N VAL A 181 14.22 -3.71 18.70
CA VAL A 181 12.92 -3.05 18.69
C VAL A 181 13.06 -1.63 18.16
N TYR A 182 12.16 -1.27 17.25
CA TYR A 182 12.05 0.06 16.65
C TYR A 182 10.65 0.61 16.87
N THR A 183 10.55 1.94 16.85
CA THR A 183 9.30 2.70 16.76
C THR A 183 9.29 3.54 15.49
N GLY A 184 8.10 3.90 15.03
CA GLY A 184 7.93 4.86 13.95
C GLY A 184 6.52 4.86 13.37
N GLY A 185 6.44 5.18 12.08
CA GLY A 185 5.19 5.23 11.33
C GLY A 185 4.99 4.01 10.45
N GLY A 186 3.74 3.58 10.36
CA GLY A 186 3.31 2.44 9.58
C GLY A 186 2.30 2.81 8.50
N TYR A 187 2.38 2.11 7.38
CA TYR A 187 1.44 2.18 6.27
C TYR A 187 1.12 0.78 5.74
N ALA A 188 -0.09 0.56 5.25
CA ALA A 188 -0.46 -0.67 4.54
C ALA A 188 -1.41 -0.37 3.37
N ASP A 189 -1.25 -1.13 2.29
CA ASP A 189 -2.17 -1.12 1.15
C ASP A 189 -2.50 -2.53 0.67
N HIS A 190 -3.59 -2.61 -0.07
CA HIS A 190 -4.05 -3.80 -0.75
C HIS A 190 -4.19 -3.48 -2.23
N THR A 191 -3.60 -4.32 -3.07
CA THR A 191 -3.77 -4.23 -4.52
C THR A 191 -4.24 -5.55 -5.08
N ARG A 192 -5.10 -5.48 -6.10
CA ARG A 192 -5.56 -6.64 -6.85
C ARG A 192 -5.62 -6.28 -8.32
N SER A 193 -5.01 -7.09 -9.16
CA SER A 193 -4.94 -6.85 -10.59
C SER A 193 -5.22 -8.13 -11.37
N THR A 194 -5.96 -8.02 -12.46
CA THR A 194 -5.89 -8.96 -13.59
C THR A 194 -5.26 -8.30 -14.82
N ILE A 195 -4.92 -7.01 -14.74
CA ILE A 195 -4.17 -6.31 -15.78
C ILE A 195 -2.72 -6.77 -15.69
N ALA A 196 -2.17 -7.19 -16.84
CA ALA A 196 -0.75 -7.50 -16.95
C ALA A 196 0.09 -6.29 -16.49
N PRO A 197 1.10 -6.46 -15.62
CA PRO A 197 1.82 -5.32 -15.05
C PRO A 197 2.35 -4.32 -16.08
N ALA A 198 2.89 -4.82 -17.20
CA ALA A 198 3.39 -4.00 -18.32
C ALA A 198 2.35 -3.07 -18.94
N LYS A 199 1.05 -3.39 -18.80
CA LYS A 199 -0.06 -2.62 -19.38
C LYS A 199 -0.69 -1.65 -18.39
N LEU A 200 -0.40 -1.79 -17.10
CA LEU A 200 -1.11 -1.04 -16.07
C LEU A 200 -0.67 0.42 -15.99
N ALA A 201 0.64 0.66 -16.06
CA ALA A 201 1.17 2.01 -15.92
C ALA A 201 2.51 2.13 -16.62
N LYS A 202 2.76 3.33 -17.14
CA LYS A 202 4.08 3.74 -17.61
C LYS A 202 4.97 4.14 -16.45
N ARG A 203 4.40 4.85 -15.47
CA ARG A 203 5.09 5.26 -14.25
C ARG A 203 4.15 5.40 -13.05
N TRP A 204 4.71 5.14 -11.88
CA TRP A 204 4.10 5.42 -10.59
C TRP A 204 5.02 6.30 -9.76
N VAL A 205 4.42 7.23 -9.03
CA VAL A 205 5.06 7.95 -7.93
C VAL A 205 4.24 7.70 -6.67
N ARG A 206 4.90 7.31 -5.59
CA ARG A 206 4.31 7.22 -4.26
C ARG A 206 5.15 8.02 -3.29
N PHE A 207 4.51 8.74 -2.39
CA PHE A 207 5.20 9.39 -1.30
C PHE A 207 4.51 9.11 0.03
N ARG A 208 5.30 8.83 1.05
CA ARG A 208 4.81 8.49 2.39
C ARG A 208 5.66 9.20 3.43
N ALA A 209 5.10 10.24 4.03
CA ALA A 209 5.61 10.86 5.24
C ALA A 209 4.90 10.22 6.43
N LEU A 210 5.57 9.25 7.07
CA LEU A 210 4.98 8.44 8.15
C LEU A 210 5.52 8.82 9.54
N ARG A 211 6.64 9.56 9.60
CA ARG A 211 7.36 9.88 10.83
C ARG A 211 7.29 11.37 11.17
N GLY A 212 7.36 11.68 12.46
CA GLY A 212 7.53 13.04 12.95
C GLY A 212 6.28 13.89 12.81
N GLY A 213 6.45 15.11 12.27
CA GLY A 213 5.43 16.16 12.23
C GLY A 213 4.24 15.84 11.33
N GLU A 214 4.15 16.52 10.19
CA GLU A 214 3.02 16.32 9.28
C GLU A 214 3.12 14.95 8.58
N LYS A 215 2.05 14.16 8.65
CA LYS A 215 1.94 12.89 7.95
C LYS A 215 1.12 13.03 6.68
N LEU A 216 1.62 12.42 5.61
CA LEU A 216 1.03 12.54 4.28
C LEU A 216 1.29 11.26 3.46
N VAL A 217 0.28 10.80 2.74
CA VAL A 217 0.38 9.77 1.70
C VAL A 217 0.03 10.41 0.36
N LEU A 218 0.78 10.07 -0.68
CA LEU A 218 0.54 10.50 -2.04
C LEU A 218 0.71 9.31 -2.98
N LEU A 219 -0.19 9.21 -3.94
CA LEU A 219 -0.16 8.22 -5.02
C LEU A 219 -0.43 8.95 -6.33
N ALA A 220 0.41 8.70 -7.32
CA ALA A 220 0.27 9.23 -8.66
C ALA A 220 0.62 8.16 -9.70
N ARG A 221 -0.25 7.98 -10.70
CA ARG A 221 -0.04 7.05 -11.84
C ARG A 221 -0.17 7.78 -13.17
N GLU A 222 0.73 7.48 -14.10
CA GLU A 222 0.52 7.71 -15.53
C GLU A 222 0.28 6.34 -16.20
N GLY A 223 -0.84 6.21 -16.89
CA GLY A 223 -1.21 5.06 -17.70
C GLY A 223 -0.36 4.92 -18.97
N GLN A 224 -0.51 3.79 -19.67
CA GLN A 224 0.17 3.55 -20.95
C GLN A 224 -0.41 4.38 -22.11
N ASP A 225 -1.65 4.83 -21.96
CA ASP A 225 -2.36 5.78 -22.83
C ASP A 225 -1.99 7.25 -22.56
N GLY A 226 -1.22 7.53 -21.50
CA GLY A 226 -0.89 8.87 -21.05
C GLY A 226 -1.93 9.49 -20.12
N GLU A 227 -3.00 8.78 -19.78
CA GLU A 227 -3.99 9.26 -18.80
C GLU A 227 -3.40 9.22 -17.38
N TYR A 228 -3.79 10.20 -16.57
CA TYR A 228 -3.40 10.29 -15.17
C TYR A 228 -4.53 9.78 -14.27
N GLY A 229 -4.19 9.03 -13.23
CA GLY A 229 -5.17 8.59 -12.25
C GLY A 229 -4.90 7.19 -11.72
N PRO A 230 -4.88 6.93 -10.40
CA PRO A 230 -5.14 7.92 -9.35
C PRO A 230 -3.98 8.92 -9.23
N VAL A 231 -4.31 10.18 -8.95
CA VAL A 231 -3.36 11.22 -8.52
C VAL A 231 -4.00 11.93 -7.32
N TYR A 232 -3.51 11.67 -6.12
CA TYR A 232 -4.02 12.30 -4.91
C TYR A 232 -2.93 12.49 -3.85
N ALA A 233 -3.19 13.42 -2.95
CA ALA A 233 -2.47 13.58 -1.69
C ALA A 233 -3.46 13.50 -0.52
N TRP A 234 -3.05 12.88 0.57
CA TRP A 234 -3.87 12.66 1.74
C TRP A 234 -3.06 12.99 2.99
N GLU A 235 -3.49 14.03 3.72
CA GLU A 235 -2.92 14.46 4.99
C GLU A 235 -3.65 13.76 6.16
N GLU A 236 -2.94 13.42 7.24
CA GLU A 236 -3.55 12.82 8.43
C GLU A 236 -4.63 13.75 9.02
N GLY A 237 -5.84 13.21 9.24
CA GLY A 237 -6.98 13.98 9.73
C GLY A 237 -7.76 14.77 8.67
N ALA A 238 -7.34 14.73 7.40
CA ALA A 238 -8.05 15.35 6.28
C ALA A 238 -8.70 14.32 5.35
N THR A 239 -9.55 14.78 4.43
CA THR A 239 -9.97 14.01 3.26
C THR A 239 -8.86 14.00 2.22
N ALA A 240 -8.73 12.93 1.44
CA ALA A 240 -7.80 12.94 0.32
C ALA A 240 -8.20 14.01 -0.71
N ARG A 241 -7.20 14.72 -1.23
CA ARG A 241 -7.34 15.73 -2.26
C ARG A 241 -6.88 15.14 -3.59
N SER A 242 -7.79 15.09 -4.56
CA SER A 242 -7.47 14.78 -5.96
C SER A 242 -6.57 15.86 -6.55
N LEU A 243 -5.64 15.44 -7.39
CA LEU A 243 -4.73 16.28 -8.17
C LEU A 243 -4.90 15.91 -9.65
N GLU A 244 -4.46 16.77 -10.55
CA GLU A 244 -4.74 16.61 -11.98
C GLU A 244 -3.74 15.65 -12.64
N HIS A 245 -2.45 15.93 -12.49
CA HIS A 245 -1.36 15.20 -13.14
C HIS A 245 -0.03 15.48 -12.43
N PHE A 246 1.04 14.87 -12.94
CA PHE A 246 2.39 15.13 -12.48
C PHE A 246 3.41 15.08 -13.61
N THR A 247 4.50 15.82 -13.45
CA THR A 247 5.72 15.66 -14.24
C THR A 247 6.76 14.90 -13.43
N LEU A 248 7.63 14.18 -14.11
CA LEU A 248 8.72 13.42 -13.49
C LEU A 248 10.01 13.71 -14.26
N ALA A 249 10.98 14.29 -13.59
CA ALA A 249 12.32 14.54 -14.10
C ALA A 249 13.33 13.64 -13.40
N ARG A 250 14.26 13.08 -14.18
CA ARG A 250 15.37 12.24 -13.72
C ARG A 250 16.68 12.97 -13.98
N GLU A 251 17.56 12.95 -13.00
CA GLU A 251 18.97 13.27 -13.20
C GLU A 251 19.81 12.04 -12.83
N GLY A 252 20.90 11.80 -13.57
CA GLY A 252 21.74 10.61 -13.37
C GLY A 252 21.13 9.32 -13.92
N VAL A 253 21.77 8.19 -13.61
CA VAL A 253 21.41 6.86 -14.12
C VAL A 253 21.50 5.81 -13.02
N ARG A 254 20.65 4.79 -13.09
CA ARG A 254 20.60 3.65 -12.15
C ARG A 254 20.68 4.11 -10.68
N GLU A 255 21.61 3.59 -9.89
CA GLU A 255 21.74 3.89 -8.45
C GLU A 255 22.14 5.35 -8.17
N ARG A 256 22.58 6.10 -9.19
CA ARG A 256 22.88 7.54 -9.09
C ARG A 256 21.69 8.42 -9.47
N SER A 257 20.52 7.83 -9.70
CA SER A 257 19.34 8.60 -10.11
C SER A 257 18.81 9.44 -8.95
N SER A 258 18.59 10.71 -9.21
CA SER A 258 17.73 11.61 -8.43
C SER A 258 16.48 11.95 -9.23
N TRP A 259 15.41 12.26 -8.51
CA TRP A 259 14.08 12.50 -9.06
C TRP A 259 13.53 13.81 -8.53
N THR A 260 12.92 14.57 -9.43
CA THR A 260 12.01 15.68 -9.09
C THR A 260 10.65 15.36 -9.68
N VAL A 261 9.61 15.47 -8.85
CA VAL A 261 8.22 15.28 -9.26
C VAL A 261 7.48 16.59 -8.97
N GLU A 262 6.82 17.16 -9.96
CA GLU A 262 5.91 18.29 -9.75
C GLU A 262 4.48 17.78 -9.90
N LEU A 263 3.63 18.07 -8.92
CA LEU A 263 2.22 17.68 -8.92
C LEU A 263 1.35 18.93 -9.10
N PHE A 264 0.35 18.82 -9.97
CA PHE A 264 -0.45 19.94 -10.41
C PHE A 264 -1.88 19.88 -9.90
N ALA A 265 -2.42 21.03 -9.52
CA ALA A 265 -3.83 21.25 -9.23
C ALA A 265 -4.22 22.68 -9.62
N ASP A 266 -5.45 22.84 -10.10
CA ASP A 266 -6.01 24.13 -10.47
C ASP A 266 -5.14 24.86 -11.53
N GLY A 267 -4.57 24.10 -12.46
CA GLY A 267 -3.69 24.61 -13.53
C GLY A 267 -2.31 25.12 -13.08
N SER A 268 -1.89 24.86 -11.84
CA SER A 268 -0.60 25.31 -11.30
C SER A 268 0.12 24.23 -10.49
N SER A 269 1.42 24.39 -10.25
CA SER A 269 2.20 23.45 -9.44
C SER A 269 1.79 23.57 -7.97
N ALA A 270 1.16 22.53 -7.44
CA ALA A 270 0.65 22.49 -6.08
C ALA A 270 1.68 21.93 -5.10
N MET A 271 2.51 20.97 -5.54
CA MET A 271 3.51 20.32 -4.71
C MET A 271 4.74 19.94 -5.53
N VAL A 272 5.92 20.02 -4.91
CA VAL A 272 7.18 19.56 -5.51
C VAL A 272 7.85 18.55 -4.60
N LEU A 273 8.12 17.35 -5.12
CA LEU A 273 8.77 16.27 -4.39
C LEU A 273 10.17 16.05 -4.95
N ARG A 274 11.19 16.05 -4.08
CA ARG A 274 12.59 15.91 -4.45
C ARG A 274 13.22 14.72 -3.72
N SER A 275 13.83 13.80 -4.46
CA SER A 275 14.65 12.75 -3.84
C SER A 275 15.88 13.35 -3.17
N THR A 276 16.27 12.82 -2.02
CA THR A 276 17.50 13.22 -1.32
C THR A 276 18.53 12.10 -1.29
N SER A 277 18.13 10.87 -0.98
CA SER A 277 19.04 9.72 -0.91
C SER A 277 18.36 8.43 -1.35
N LEU A 278 19.05 7.65 -2.19
CA LEU A 278 18.58 6.33 -2.59
C LEU A 278 18.71 5.36 -1.42
N LEU A 279 17.62 4.66 -1.10
CA LEU A 279 17.61 3.55 -0.14
C LEU A 279 17.77 2.21 -0.87
N GLN A 280 17.05 2.03 -1.98
CA GLN A 280 17.10 0.79 -2.75
C GLN A 280 16.68 1.02 -4.19
N ARG A 281 17.37 0.35 -5.13
CA ARG A 281 16.88 0.08 -6.47
C ARG A 281 16.46 -1.39 -6.54
N SER A 282 15.27 -1.67 -7.05
CA SER A 282 14.76 -3.01 -7.29
C SER A 282 14.41 -3.16 -8.77
N ALA A 283 15.05 -4.11 -9.44
CA ALA A 283 14.84 -4.38 -10.87
C ALA A 283 14.73 -5.90 -11.09
N PRO A 284 13.66 -6.55 -10.60
CA PRO A 284 13.59 -8.01 -10.52
C PRO A 284 13.77 -8.72 -11.86
N VAL A 285 13.32 -8.11 -12.97
CA VAL A 285 13.47 -8.68 -14.32
C VAL A 285 14.92 -8.57 -14.82
N GLU A 286 15.63 -7.49 -14.47
CA GLU A 286 17.05 -7.34 -14.80
C GLU A 286 17.92 -8.29 -13.97
N ASP A 287 17.56 -8.48 -12.69
CA ASP A 287 18.27 -9.35 -11.75
C ASP A 287 18.23 -10.84 -12.17
N LEU A 288 17.27 -11.23 -13.01
CA LEU A 288 17.22 -12.56 -13.64
C LEU A 288 18.27 -12.75 -14.76
N GLY A 289 18.94 -11.69 -15.18
CA GLY A 289 19.89 -11.69 -16.29
C GLY A 289 19.21 -11.73 -17.67
N ALA A 290 20.01 -11.60 -18.73
CA ALA A 290 19.49 -11.36 -20.09
C ALA A 290 18.56 -12.47 -20.61
N VAL A 291 18.90 -13.74 -20.35
CA VAL A 291 18.15 -14.88 -20.89
C VAL A 291 16.81 -15.05 -20.19
N LEU A 292 16.83 -15.22 -18.87
CA LEU A 292 15.60 -15.42 -18.09
C LEU A 292 14.76 -14.14 -18.02
N GLY A 293 15.39 -12.98 -17.88
CA GLY A 293 14.74 -11.67 -17.94
C GLY A 293 14.01 -11.44 -19.27
N GLY A 294 14.65 -11.79 -20.39
CA GLY A 294 14.02 -11.71 -21.72
C GLY A 294 12.76 -12.57 -21.86
N LEU A 295 12.75 -13.76 -21.25
CA LEU A 295 11.58 -14.67 -21.27
C LEU A 295 10.40 -14.15 -20.46
N VAL A 296 10.66 -13.52 -19.30
CA VAL A 296 9.58 -13.04 -18.42
C VAL A 296 9.09 -11.64 -18.78
N ARG A 297 9.93 -10.82 -19.42
CA ARG A 297 9.63 -9.41 -19.74
C ARG A 297 8.33 -9.23 -20.54
N SER A 298 8.02 -10.13 -21.46
CA SER A 298 6.80 -10.06 -22.27
C SER A 298 5.51 -10.23 -21.45
N VAL A 299 5.59 -10.86 -20.28
CA VAL A 299 4.45 -11.17 -19.42
C VAL A 299 4.32 -10.15 -18.30
N VAL A 300 5.42 -9.87 -17.59
CA VAL A 300 5.42 -9.04 -16.37
C VAL A 300 5.97 -7.63 -16.58
N GLY A 301 6.37 -7.29 -17.81
CA GLY A 301 7.04 -6.03 -18.10
C GLY A 301 8.46 -6.01 -17.59
N SER A 302 9.02 -4.83 -17.41
CA SER A 302 10.37 -4.63 -16.84
C SER A 302 10.37 -3.59 -15.72
N PRO A 303 9.51 -3.71 -14.69
CA PRO A 303 9.37 -2.66 -13.69
C PRO A 303 10.68 -2.47 -12.92
N VAL A 304 11.14 -1.22 -12.87
CA VAL A 304 12.25 -0.78 -12.01
C VAL A 304 11.69 0.17 -10.97
N THR A 305 11.90 -0.15 -9.69
CA THR A 305 11.46 0.69 -8.58
C THR A 305 12.66 1.28 -7.84
N TYR A 306 12.62 2.59 -7.64
CA TYR A 306 13.55 3.35 -6.83
C TYR A 306 12.86 3.79 -5.55
N LEU A 307 13.39 3.38 -4.41
CA LEU A 307 12.97 3.87 -3.10
C LEU A 307 14.01 4.87 -2.60
N HIS A 308 13.58 6.10 -2.34
CA HIS A 308 14.41 7.19 -1.85
C HIS A 308 13.86 7.76 -0.54
N ARG A 309 14.73 8.37 0.26
CA ARG A 309 14.33 9.49 1.12
C ARG A 309 14.03 10.70 0.26
N ALA A 310 13.03 11.48 0.64
CA ALA A 310 12.60 12.63 -0.13
C ALA A 310 12.01 13.74 0.75
N VAL A 311 11.88 14.92 0.14
CA VAL A 311 11.27 16.11 0.73
C VAL A 311 10.15 16.58 -0.20
N LEU A 312 8.97 16.81 0.37
CA LEU A 312 7.82 17.42 -0.29
C LEU A 312 7.73 18.89 0.12
N GLU A 313 7.72 19.79 -0.86
CA GLU A 313 7.61 21.23 -0.72
C GLU A 313 6.25 21.71 -1.24
N ARG A 314 5.65 22.66 -0.53
CA ARG A 314 4.36 23.28 -0.86
C ARG A 314 4.43 24.77 -0.52
N GLU A 315 3.77 25.60 -1.31
CA GLU A 315 3.76 27.04 -1.07
C GLU A 315 3.22 27.36 0.34
N GLY A 316 3.94 28.19 1.09
CA GLY A 316 3.54 28.63 2.42
C GLY A 316 3.54 27.56 3.53
N LYS A 317 3.91 26.31 3.25
CA LYS A 317 4.00 25.22 4.25
C LYS A 317 5.45 24.80 4.49
N ALA A 318 5.72 24.25 5.67
CA ALA A 318 7.01 23.65 5.97
C ALA A 318 7.26 22.41 5.08
N PRO A 319 8.51 22.14 4.67
CA PRO A 319 8.84 20.92 3.93
C PRO A 319 8.57 19.66 4.75
N VAL A 320 8.04 18.63 4.10
CA VAL A 320 7.71 17.35 4.73
C VAL A 320 8.68 16.28 4.27
N THR A 321 9.32 15.60 5.21
CA THR A 321 10.26 14.50 4.91
C THR A 321 9.54 13.16 4.85
N GLY A 322 9.96 12.28 3.94
CA GLY A 322 9.34 10.98 3.81
C GLY A 322 10.08 10.03 2.89
N LEU A 323 9.37 8.99 2.46
CA LEU A 323 9.81 7.99 1.49
C LEU A 323 9.16 8.30 0.15
N MET A 324 9.96 8.38 -0.91
CA MET A 324 9.46 8.42 -2.29
C MET A 324 9.77 7.11 -2.98
N GLU A 325 8.76 6.52 -3.62
CA GLU A 325 8.92 5.41 -4.54
C GLU A 325 8.60 5.87 -5.96
N VAL A 326 9.53 5.67 -6.89
CA VAL A 326 9.31 5.87 -8.31
C VAL A 326 9.41 4.52 -9.00
N THR A 327 8.36 4.07 -9.66
CA THR A 327 8.36 2.85 -10.47
C THR A 327 8.21 3.22 -11.93
N LEU A 328 9.07 2.68 -12.80
CA LEU A 328 9.05 2.88 -14.24
C LEU A 328 9.02 1.54 -14.97
N GLU A 329 8.44 1.53 -16.17
CA GLU A 329 8.59 0.42 -17.12
C GLU A 329 9.97 0.50 -17.80
N GLY A 330 10.93 -0.33 -17.34
CA GLY A 330 12.31 -0.31 -17.79
C GLY A 330 13.17 0.79 -17.14
N ASP A 331 14.47 0.78 -17.44
CA ASP A 331 15.37 1.88 -17.12
C ASP A 331 15.46 2.76 -18.39
N LEU A 332 14.76 3.90 -18.37
CA LEU A 332 14.83 4.91 -19.45
C LEU A 332 16.25 5.48 -19.57
#